data_AF-A0A8J6P0Y0-F1
#
_entry.id   AF-A0A8J6P0Y0-F1
#
_cell.length_a   1.000
_cell.length_b   1.000
_cell.length_c   1.000
_cell.angle_alpha   90.00
_cell.angle_beta   90.00
_cell.angle_gamma   90.00
#
_symmetry.space_group_name_H-M   'P 1'
#
loop_
_entity.id
_entity.type
_entity.pdbx_description
1 polymer ?
#
loop_
_entity_poly.entity_id
_entity_poly.type
_entity_poly.pdbx_seq_one_letter_code
_entity_poly.pdbx_strand_id
1 'polypeptide(L)'
;MKSKLMMLIVFLAPNITMHVLPGFVFAFHKGGVGYCEGCHILHKSSDGQLQESDQVNNEELITPRLRGSDPSSTCLRCHAEMGEFFKVMSQDGSSFTPAGDFYWLRKTFTWNANSKSYKSLGDNHGHNVVALDYGEGMSEWCGNCHSDFVNIRGSYAISAI
;
A
#
# COMPACT_ATOMS: atom_id res chain seq x y z
N MET A 1 47.23 2.62 35.58
CA MET A 1 45.76 2.38 35.61
C MET A 1 44.98 3.20 34.58
N LYS A 2 45.30 4.49 34.36
CA LYS A 2 44.60 5.36 33.39
C LYS A 2 44.66 4.87 31.93
N SER A 3 45.77 4.26 31.50
CA SER A 3 45.92 3.77 30.11
C SER A 3 45.10 2.51 29.80
N LYS A 4 44.94 1.59 30.76
CA LYS A 4 44.11 0.37 30.58
C LYS A 4 42.61 0.69 30.58
N LEU A 5 42.18 1.69 31.35
CA LEU A 5 40.79 2.17 31.37
C LEU A 5 40.42 2.86 30.05
N MET A 6 41.34 3.63 29.47
CA MET A 6 41.14 4.30 28.18
C MET A 6 41.04 3.30 27.02
N MET A 7 41.82 2.22 27.07
CA MET A 7 41.76 1.15 26.06
C MET A 7 40.45 0.33 26.16
N LEU A 8 39.96 0.05 27.38
CA LEU A 8 38.71 -0.66 27.60
C LEU A 8 37.49 0.12 27.06
N ILE A 9 37.46 1.44 27.24
CA ILE A 9 36.38 2.31 26.73
C ILE A 9 36.40 2.36 25.19
N VAL A 10 37.58 2.36 24.57
CA VAL A 10 37.73 2.39 23.10
C VAL A 10 37.25 1.09 22.44
N PHE A 11 37.36 -0.07 23.11
CA PHE A 11 36.90 -1.35 22.56
C PHE A 11 35.45 -1.74 22.97
N LEU A 12 34.94 -1.28 24.11
CA LEU A 12 33.54 -1.52 24.51
C LEU A 12 32.54 -0.56 23.86
N ALA A 13 32.92 0.70 23.63
CA ALA A 13 32.02 1.71 23.08
C ALA A 13 31.46 1.38 21.67
N PRO A 14 32.25 0.84 20.71
CA PRO A 14 31.73 0.54 19.36
C PRO A 14 30.76 -0.66 19.35
N ASN A 15 30.93 -1.60 20.29
CA ASN A 15 30.09 -2.79 20.36
C ASN A 15 28.71 -2.49 20.96
N ILE A 16 28.61 -1.49 21.85
CA ILE A 16 27.35 -1.07 22.45
C ILE A 16 26.54 -0.22 21.46
N THR A 17 27.16 0.64 20.65
CA THR A 17 26.41 1.44 19.65
C THR A 17 25.75 0.61 18.56
N MET A 18 26.24 -0.61 18.27
CA MET A 18 25.67 -1.46 17.23
C MET A 18 24.42 -2.25 17.68
N HIS A 19 24.10 -2.28 18.98
CA HIS A 19 22.96 -3.04 19.54
C HIS A 19 21.76 -2.18 19.96
N VAL A 20 21.84 -0.85 19.86
CA VAL A 20 20.81 0.08 20.38
C VAL A 20 20.02 0.79 19.26
N LEU A 21 20.22 0.39 18.00
CA LEU A 21 19.41 0.88 16.87
C LEU A 21 18.58 -0.26 16.29
N PRO A 22 17.43 -0.62 16.89
CA PRO A 22 16.48 -1.47 16.22
C PRO A 22 15.95 -0.75 14.97
N GLY A 23 16.37 -1.24 13.80
CA GLY A 23 15.68 -1.17 12.51
C GLY A 23 15.08 0.17 12.08
N PHE A 24 15.89 1.05 11.49
CA PHE A 24 15.34 2.04 10.57
C PHE A 24 14.99 1.35 9.24
N VAL A 25 13.73 0.95 9.05
CA VAL A 25 13.23 0.50 7.75
C VAL A 25 12.53 1.69 7.09
N PHE A 26 13.19 2.32 6.12
CA PHE A 26 12.54 3.28 5.24
C PHE A 26 12.31 2.65 3.87
N ALA A 27 11.04 2.36 3.56
CA ALA A 27 10.47 2.74 2.28
C ALA A 27 8.93 2.66 2.35
N PHE A 28 8.26 3.68 1.83
CA PHE A 28 6.95 3.61 1.19
C PHE A 28 7.12 4.14 -0.26
N HIS A 29 8.24 3.74 -0.89
CA HIS A 29 8.78 3.97 -2.26
C HIS A 29 9.69 5.22 -2.42
N LYS A 30 10.83 5.26 -3.12
CA LYS A 30 11.33 4.55 -4.34
C LYS A 30 12.25 3.34 -4.11
N GLY A 31 11.87 2.20 -4.70
CA GLY A 31 12.77 1.09 -5.06
C GLY A 31 12.86 -0.09 -4.09
N GLY A 32 12.15 -0.06 -2.97
CA GLY A 32 12.11 -1.15 -1.99
C GLY A 32 10.69 -1.51 -1.58
N VAL A 33 10.51 -2.72 -1.05
CA VAL A 33 9.25 -3.15 -0.44
C VAL A 33 8.94 -2.29 0.78
N GLY A 34 7.66 -1.94 0.94
CA GLY A 34 7.16 -1.20 2.09
C GLY A 34 7.41 -1.91 3.41
N TYR A 35 7.11 -1.25 4.54
CA TYR A 35 6.90 -1.99 5.79
C TYR A 35 5.83 -3.06 5.53
N CYS A 36 6.16 -4.35 5.69
CA CYS A 36 5.30 -5.45 5.26
C CYS A 36 3.88 -5.32 5.81
N GLU A 37 3.75 -4.85 7.05
CA GLU A 37 2.46 -4.69 7.69
C GLU A 37 1.66 -3.48 7.19
N GLY A 38 2.25 -2.57 6.41
CA GLY A 38 1.50 -1.48 5.77
C GLY A 38 0.48 -2.02 4.77
N CYS A 39 0.89 -3.05 4.01
CA CYS A 39 0.05 -3.71 3.02
C CYS A 39 -0.52 -5.05 3.51
N HIS A 40 0.16 -5.75 4.42
CA HIS A 40 -0.25 -7.07 4.90
C HIS A 40 -0.73 -7.07 6.36
N ILE A 41 -1.53 -8.09 6.69
CA ILE A 41 -1.93 -8.50 8.02
C ILE A 41 -1.19 -9.83 8.29
N LEU A 42 -0.25 -9.83 9.23
CA LEU A 42 0.54 -11.02 9.59
C LEU A 42 -0.12 -11.82 10.73
N HIS A 43 -0.87 -11.13 11.58
CA HIS A 43 -1.67 -11.72 12.67
C HIS A 43 -3.09 -11.18 12.59
N LYS A 44 -4.09 -12.00 12.95
CA LYS A 44 -5.53 -11.61 12.95
C LYS A 44 -5.85 -10.40 13.83
N SER A 45 -4.90 -9.93 14.62
CA SER A 45 -5.01 -8.76 15.48
C SER A 45 -3.74 -7.92 15.36
N SER A 46 -3.91 -6.62 15.14
CA SER A 46 -2.90 -5.58 15.39
C SER A 46 -3.36 -4.78 16.60
N ASP A 47 -2.49 -4.59 17.60
CA ASP A 47 -2.77 -3.84 18.84
C ASP A 47 -3.94 -4.36 19.71
N GLY A 48 -4.22 -5.66 19.64
CA GLY A 48 -5.26 -6.32 20.45
C GLY A 48 -6.69 -6.13 19.93
N GLN A 49 -6.85 -5.47 18.77
CA GLN A 49 -8.12 -5.37 18.05
C GLN A 49 -8.11 -6.37 16.89
N LEU A 50 -9.17 -7.19 16.79
CA LEU A 50 -9.41 -8.02 15.61
C LEU A 50 -9.66 -7.08 14.42
N GLN A 51 -8.92 -7.25 13.32
CA GLN A 51 -9.22 -6.48 12.11
C GLN A 51 -10.50 -7.04 11.49
N GLU A 52 -11.49 -6.15 11.31
CA GLU A 52 -12.88 -6.42 10.93
C GLU A 52 -13.03 -6.92 9.48
N SER A 53 -12.52 -8.12 9.21
CA SER A 53 -12.83 -8.89 8.00
C SER A 53 -13.02 -10.39 8.27
N ASP A 54 -13.24 -10.75 9.54
CA ASP A 54 -13.38 -12.14 9.99
C ASP A 54 -14.78 -12.71 9.64
N GLN A 55 -14.96 -13.11 8.38
CA GLN A 55 -15.76 -14.30 8.05
C GLN A 55 -14.78 -15.46 7.89
N VAL A 56 -14.41 -16.08 9.02
CA VAL A 56 -13.48 -17.21 9.06
C VAL A 56 -14.28 -18.50 8.98
N ASN A 57 -14.29 -19.14 7.80
CA ASN A 57 -14.47 -20.58 7.73
C ASN A 57 -13.08 -21.26 7.62
N ASN A 58 -12.64 -21.75 8.77
CA ASN A 58 -11.84 -22.95 8.97
C ASN A 58 -10.38 -22.97 8.42
N GLU A 59 -9.47 -23.31 9.33
CA GLU A 59 -8.13 -23.86 9.09
C GLU A 59 -7.10 -23.00 8.34
N GLU A 60 -6.24 -22.38 9.18
CA GLU A 60 -4.79 -22.57 9.10
C GLU A 60 -4.16 -22.49 7.70
N LEU A 61 -4.18 -21.28 7.15
CA LEU A 61 -3.06 -20.82 6.35
C LEU A 61 -2.66 -19.45 6.88
N ILE A 62 -1.45 -19.37 7.42
CA ILE A 62 -0.75 -18.08 7.64
C ILE A 62 -0.40 -17.55 6.24
N THR A 63 -1.41 -17.29 5.42
CA THR A 63 -1.24 -16.53 4.19
C THR A 63 -1.17 -15.07 4.63
N PRO A 64 -0.09 -14.35 4.34
CA PRO A 64 -0.06 -12.90 4.54
C PRO A 64 -1.23 -12.28 3.77
N ARG A 65 -2.29 -11.92 4.50
CA ARG A 65 -3.50 -11.33 3.92
C ARG A 65 -3.24 -9.86 3.67
N LEU A 66 -3.77 -9.28 2.60
CA LEU A 66 -3.65 -7.84 2.39
C LEU A 66 -4.58 -7.07 3.34
N ARG A 67 -4.19 -5.85 3.72
CA ARG A 67 -5.06 -4.92 4.44
C ARG A 67 -6.04 -4.30 3.46
N GLY A 68 -7.22 -4.89 3.34
CA GLY A 68 -8.30 -4.48 2.44
C GLY A 68 -9.04 -5.69 1.92
N SER A 69 -10.23 -5.49 1.35
CA SER A 69 -11.03 -6.57 0.76
C SER A 69 -10.39 -7.22 -0.47
N ASP A 70 -9.55 -6.48 -1.18
CA ASP A 70 -8.90 -6.84 -2.44
C ASP A 70 -7.57 -6.06 -2.62
N PRO A 71 -6.73 -6.40 -3.61
CA PRO A 71 -5.43 -5.75 -3.76
C PRO A 71 -5.48 -4.25 -4.05
N SER A 72 -6.44 -3.77 -4.83
CA SER A 72 -6.52 -2.35 -5.16
C SER A 72 -7.04 -1.53 -3.98
N SER A 73 -7.98 -2.08 -3.20
CA SER A 73 -8.41 -1.50 -1.92
C SER A 73 -7.23 -1.31 -0.96
N THR A 74 -6.27 -2.25 -0.95
CA THR A 74 -5.04 -2.13 -0.14
C THR A 74 -4.20 -0.91 -0.52
N CYS A 75 -4.08 -0.61 -1.81
CA CYS A 75 -3.37 0.58 -2.29
C CYS A 75 -4.13 1.86 -1.96
N LEU A 76 -5.45 1.86 -2.22
CA LEU A 76 -6.31 3.04 -2.06
C LEU A 76 -6.49 3.45 -0.60
N ARG A 77 -6.20 2.57 0.36
CA ARG A 77 -6.12 2.92 1.80
C ARG A 77 -5.29 4.15 2.10
N CYS A 78 -4.23 4.41 1.34
CA CYS A 78 -3.44 5.64 1.45
C CYS A 78 -3.58 6.51 0.18
N HIS A 79 -3.70 5.89 -0.98
CA HIS A 79 -3.77 6.61 -2.26
C HIS A 79 -5.13 7.26 -2.58
N ALA A 80 -6.12 7.10 -1.69
CA ALA A 80 -7.39 7.81 -1.73
C ALA A 80 -7.58 8.77 -0.52
N GLU A 81 -6.60 8.85 0.38
CA GLU A 81 -6.70 9.69 1.58
C GLU A 81 -6.69 11.18 1.24
N MET A 82 -7.52 11.96 1.94
CA MET A 82 -7.61 13.40 1.71
C MET A 82 -6.33 14.12 2.16
N GLY A 83 -5.89 15.11 1.37
CA GLY A 83 -4.75 15.95 1.70
C GLY A 83 -3.40 15.43 1.20
N GLU A 84 -3.32 14.18 0.74
CA GLU A 84 -2.08 13.60 0.24
C GLU A 84 -1.80 13.99 -1.22
N PHE A 85 -0.54 14.37 -1.51
CA PHE A 85 -0.12 14.82 -2.84
C PHE A 85 0.01 13.68 -3.86
N PHE A 86 0.17 12.44 -3.39
CA PHE A 86 0.28 11.22 -4.20
C PHE A 86 -1.07 10.50 -4.40
N LYS A 87 -2.17 11.14 -4.00
CA LYS A 87 -3.53 10.64 -4.12
C LYS A 87 -3.92 10.50 -5.59
N VAL A 88 -4.28 9.28 -6.01
CA VAL A 88 -4.78 8.98 -7.36
C VAL A 88 -6.30 8.80 -7.40
N MET A 89 -6.97 8.92 -6.25
CA MET A 89 -8.42 8.90 -6.14
C MET A 89 -8.88 9.99 -5.18
N SER A 90 -9.47 11.06 -5.68
CA SER A 90 -10.10 12.07 -4.84
C SER A 90 -11.61 11.81 -4.68
N GLN A 91 -12.24 12.52 -3.74
CA GLN A 91 -13.69 12.47 -3.57
C GLN A 91 -14.44 13.38 -4.57
N ASP A 92 -13.74 14.26 -5.28
CA ASP A 92 -14.33 15.39 -6.01
C ASP A 92 -13.72 15.62 -7.41
N GLY A 93 -12.70 14.86 -7.80
CA GLY A 93 -11.96 15.01 -9.06
C GLY A 93 -10.79 15.99 -8.98
N SER A 94 -10.34 16.34 -7.77
CA SER A 94 -9.29 17.34 -7.52
C SER A 94 -7.86 16.82 -7.65
N SER A 95 -7.63 15.52 -7.85
CA SER A 95 -6.26 15.00 -8.03
C SER A 95 -5.76 15.24 -9.45
N PHE A 96 -4.69 16.02 -9.58
CA PHE A 96 -4.02 16.31 -10.85
C PHE A 96 -2.70 15.56 -10.98
N THR A 97 -2.74 14.24 -10.92
CA THR A 97 -1.56 13.42 -11.18
C THR A 97 -1.33 13.25 -12.69
N PRO A 98 -0.11 12.96 -13.15
CA PRO A 98 0.13 12.64 -14.58
C PRO A 98 -0.74 11.49 -15.11
N ALA A 99 -1.20 10.59 -14.25
CA ALA A 99 -2.08 9.47 -14.60
C ALA A 99 -3.58 9.81 -14.50
N GLY A 100 -3.93 10.97 -13.94
CA GLY A 100 -5.31 11.39 -13.68
C GLY A 100 -5.82 11.01 -12.28
N ASP A 101 -7.15 10.95 -12.16
CA ASP A 101 -7.90 10.70 -10.93
C ASP A 101 -8.98 9.65 -11.18
N PHE A 102 -8.96 8.56 -10.42
CA PHE A 102 -9.94 7.48 -10.51
C PHE A 102 -11.38 7.92 -10.22
N TYR A 103 -11.58 9.08 -9.56
CA TYR A 103 -12.90 9.69 -9.39
C TYR A 103 -13.72 9.78 -10.69
N TRP A 104 -13.06 10.01 -11.84
CA TRP A 104 -13.72 10.22 -13.12
C TRP A 104 -14.41 8.97 -13.67
N LEU A 105 -14.01 7.77 -13.20
CA LEU A 105 -14.67 6.50 -13.55
C LEU A 105 -16.10 6.42 -13.04
N ARG A 106 -16.44 7.18 -11.99
CA ARG A 106 -17.76 7.20 -11.38
C ARG A 106 -18.68 8.24 -11.98
N LYS A 107 -18.18 9.05 -12.92
CA LYS A 107 -18.93 10.18 -13.47
C LYS A 107 -19.49 9.81 -14.81
N THR A 108 -20.81 9.67 -14.87
CA THR A 108 -21.53 9.64 -16.13
C THR A 108 -22.03 11.04 -16.46
N PHE A 109 -21.62 11.59 -17.59
CA PHE A 109 -22.12 12.85 -18.09
C PHE A 109 -23.31 12.59 -19.02
N THR A 110 -24.39 13.34 -18.85
CA THR A 110 -25.55 13.29 -19.75
C THR A 110 -25.84 14.71 -20.24
N TRP A 111 -26.02 14.88 -21.56
CA TRP A 111 -26.37 16.16 -22.14
C TRP A 111 -27.35 16.00 -23.30
N ASN A 112 -28.09 17.05 -23.60
CA ASN A 112 -29.01 17.09 -24.73
C ASN A 112 -28.44 18.00 -25.82
N ALA A 113 -28.42 17.52 -27.06
CA ALA A 113 -28.05 18.31 -28.23
C ALA A 113 -28.95 17.90 -29.41
N ASN A 114 -29.43 18.86 -30.20
CA ASN A 114 -30.26 18.60 -31.39
C ASN A 114 -31.46 17.67 -31.12
N SER A 115 -32.17 17.89 -30.01
CA SER A 115 -33.30 17.06 -29.55
C SER A 115 -32.96 15.59 -29.27
N LYS A 116 -31.68 15.24 -29.16
CA LYS A 116 -31.18 13.91 -28.79
C LYS A 116 -30.44 13.98 -27.45
N SER A 117 -30.55 12.91 -26.67
CA SER A 117 -29.82 12.75 -25.42
C SER A 117 -28.57 11.91 -25.65
N TYR A 118 -27.44 12.38 -25.12
CA TYR A 118 -26.13 11.75 -25.21
C TYR A 118 -25.61 11.45 -23.82
N LYS A 119 -24.79 10.39 -23.71
CA LYS A 119 -24.17 9.97 -22.47
C LYS A 119 -22.69 9.66 -22.71
N SER A 120 -21.84 10.12 -21.80
CA SER A 120 -20.47 9.64 -21.63
C SER A 120 -20.46 8.84 -20.34
N LEU A 121 -20.40 7.51 -20.46
CA LEU A 121 -20.46 6.61 -19.31
C LEU A 121 -19.12 6.62 -18.58
N GLY A 122 -19.18 6.58 -17.25
CA GLY A 122 -17.98 6.68 -16.40
C GLY A 122 -16.96 5.56 -16.63
N ASP A 123 -17.42 4.36 -16.96
CA ASP A 123 -16.58 3.20 -17.28
C ASP A 123 -15.68 3.40 -18.51
N ASN A 124 -15.94 4.41 -19.33
CA ASN A 124 -15.12 4.78 -20.50
C ASN A 124 -14.10 5.89 -20.19
N HIS A 125 -14.01 6.36 -18.95
CA HIS A 125 -13.13 7.47 -18.57
C HIS A 125 -11.74 7.03 -18.08
N GLY A 126 -11.42 5.73 -18.12
CA GLY A 126 -10.10 5.19 -17.77
C GLY A 126 -10.10 3.68 -17.52
N HIS A 127 -9.05 3.19 -16.84
CA HIS A 127 -8.98 1.79 -16.41
C HIS A 127 -9.81 1.61 -15.14
N ASN A 128 -10.96 0.96 -15.29
CA ASN A 128 -11.79 0.54 -14.16
C ASN A 128 -10.96 -0.36 -13.23
N VAL A 129 -10.99 -0.11 -11.91
CA VAL A 129 -10.30 -0.95 -10.92
C VAL A 129 -11.31 -1.62 -9.99
N VAL A 130 -11.09 -2.87 -9.56
CA VAL A 130 -11.91 -3.52 -8.53
C VAL A 130 -11.34 -3.08 -7.20
N ALA A 131 -12.02 -2.19 -6.50
CA ALA A 131 -11.70 -1.83 -5.12
C ALA A 131 -13.00 -1.76 -4.32
N LEU A 132 -13.40 -2.89 -3.75
CA LEU A 132 -14.71 -3.07 -3.13
C LEU A 132 -14.91 -2.13 -1.94
N ASP A 133 -13.86 -1.89 -1.15
CA ASP A 133 -13.87 -0.95 -0.03
C ASP A 133 -14.17 0.50 -0.45
N TYR A 134 -13.97 0.83 -1.74
CA TYR A 134 -14.16 2.16 -2.32
C TYR A 134 -15.37 2.27 -3.23
N GLY A 135 -16.13 1.17 -3.40
CA GLY A 135 -17.29 1.11 -4.28
C GLY A 135 -16.95 1.10 -5.76
N GLU A 136 -15.73 0.68 -6.13
CA GLU A 136 -15.26 0.64 -7.53
C GLU A 136 -15.40 -0.76 -8.14
N GLY A 137 -15.97 -0.83 -9.34
CA GLY A 137 -16.23 -2.05 -10.08
C GLY A 137 -15.38 -2.19 -11.36
N MET A 138 -14.70 -3.34 -11.47
CA MET A 138 -14.01 -3.97 -12.62
C MET A 138 -12.64 -3.44 -13.13
N SER A 139 -11.54 -3.68 -12.41
CA SER A 139 -10.44 -4.63 -12.77
C SER A 139 -9.36 -4.69 -11.67
N GLU A 140 -8.92 -5.87 -11.24
CA GLU A 140 -7.86 -6.02 -10.22
C GLU A 140 -6.49 -5.72 -10.87
N TRP A 141 -6.02 -4.47 -10.84
CA TRP A 141 -4.92 -4.12 -11.78
C TRP A 141 -3.85 -3.15 -11.28
N CYS A 142 -3.91 -2.60 -10.07
CA CYS A 142 -2.80 -1.75 -9.59
C CYS A 142 -1.45 -2.51 -9.63
N GLY A 143 -1.42 -3.76 -9.15
CA GLY A 143 -0.19 -4.58 -9.11
C GLY A 143 0.32 -5.09 -10.46
N ASN A 144 -0.49 -5.06 -11.51
CA ASN A 144 -0.09 -5.53 -12.83
C ASN A 144 0.68 -4.48 -13.65
N CYS A 145 0.46 -3.19 -13.36
CA CYS A 145 1.30 -2.11 -13.86
C CYS A 145 2.38 -1.70 -12.84
N HIS A 146 2.10 -1.78 -11.53
CA HIS A 146 3.06 -1.53 -10.46
C HIS A 146 3.70 -2.84 -9.99
N SER A 147 4.43 -3.51 -10.89
CA SER A 147 4.95 -4.86 -10.68
C SER A 147 6.02 -4.97 -9.58
N ASP A 148 6.64 -3.84 -9.22
CA ASP A 148 7.60 -3.75 -8.12
C ASP A 148 7.01 -4.18 -6.77
N PHE A 149 5.68 -4.20 -6.62
CA PHE A 149 5.00 -4.65 -5.40
C PHE A 149 4.67 -6.14 -5.38
N VAL A 150 4.63 -6.81 -6.52
CA VAL A 150 4.20 -8.21 -6.61
C VAL A 150 5.39 -9.19 -6.70
N ASN A 151 6.59 -8.72 -7.01
CA ASN A 151 7.72 -9.58 -7.33
C ASN A 151 8.79 -9.62 -6.24
N ILE A 152 8.46 -10.20 -5.08
CA ILE A 152 9.40 -10.42 -3.97
C ILE A 152 10.25 -11.70 -4.16
N ARG A 153 10.26 -12.32 -5.35
CA ARG A 153 10.96 -13.60 -5.61
C ARG A 153 12.32 -13.51 -6.30
N GLY A 154 12.99 -12.37 -6.23
CA GLY A 154 14.42 -12.29 -6.56
C GLY A 154 14.93 -10.89 -6.23
N SER A 155 15.64 -10.69 -5.11
CA SER A 155 17.10 -10.64 -5.18
C SER A 155 17.77 -10.69 -3.79
N TYR A 156 17.12 -11.24 -2.77
CA TYR A 156 17.75 -11.42 -1.46
C TYR A 156 17.56 -12.87 -1.04
N ALA A 157 18.49 -13.72 -1.48
CA ALA A 157 18.83 -14.88 -0.70
C ALA A 157 19.23 -14.34 0.68
N ILE A 158 18.33 -14.51 1.65
CA ILE A 158 18.66 -14.41 3.06
C ILE A 158 19.73 -15.46 3.27
N SER A 159 21.00 -15.04 3.21
CA SER A 159 22.10 -15.83 3.75
C SER A 159 21.89 -15.83 5.25
N ALA A 160 21.11 -16.81 5.72
CA ALA A 160 21.06 -17.15 7.12
C ALA A 160 22.48 -17.52 7.55
N ILE A 161 22.95 -16.80 8.56
CA ILE A 161 24.06 -17.20 9.43
C ILE A 161 23.62 -18.45 10.18
#